data_AF-A0A180EIV1-F1
#
_entry.id   AF-A0A180EIV1-F1
#
_cell.length_a   1.000
_cell.length_b   1.000
_cell.length_c   1.000
_cell.angle_alpha   90.00
_cell.angle_beta   90.00
_cell.angle_gamma   90.00
#
_symmetry.space_group_name_H-M   'P 1'
#
loop_
_entity.id
_entity.type
_entity.pdbx_description
1 polymer ?
#
loop_
_entity_poly.entity_id
_entity_poly.type
_entity_poly.pdbx_seq_one_letter_code
_entity_poly.pdbx_strand_id
1 'polypeptide(L)'
;MNRIVILLFLAFAFNISDASAQSRREKKAQAAIDELMKQPFIKAYRNNKRKVEQIAYEFKARESEFKPADVDIIRYNYRVACEEFDAVLIDIRNKMLDKRERKRLTTKEGSEEYARQVTNDLNLAMADYEQNVVQKINELTGEKAHGIGIADIKLLVDLMTDVWATIKGIDRELERMEKDYMDEKFTNVLMVTDYENLGKTTVSRSMR
;
A
#
# COMPACT_ATOMS: atom_id res chain seq x y z
N MET A 1 -55.28 -0.03 -16.96
CA MET A 1 -53.85 -0.12 -16.60
C MET A 1 -53.57 -1.55 -16.17
N ASN A 2 -52.71 -2.25 -16.90
CA ASN A 2 -52.60 -3.71 -16.82
C ASN A 2 -51.94 -4.13 -15.49
N ARG A 3 -52.61 -4.97 -14.68
CA ARG A 3 -52.13 -5.37 -13.33
C ARG A 3 -50.73 -6.00 -13.36
N ILE A 4 -50.37 -6.60 -14.49
CA ILE A 4 -49.05 -7.19 -14.77
C ILE A 4 -47.95 -6.12 -14.86
N VAL A 5 -48.25 -4.94 -15.43
CA VAL A 5 -47.28 -3.84 -15.56
C VAL A 5 -46.96 -3.22 -14.19
N ILE A 6 -47.94 -3.16 -13.30
CA ILE A 6 -47.77 -2.66 -11.92
C ILE A 6 -46.91 -3.63 -11.08
N LEU A 7 -47.11 -4.95 -11.26
CA LEU A 7 -46.31 -5.99 -10.58
C LEU A 7 -44.84 -6.00 -11.07
N LEU A 8 -44.60 -5.77 -12.36
CA LEU A 8 -43.24 -5.65 -12.91
C LEU A 8 -42.52 -4.38 -12.43
N PHE A 9 -43.22 -3.26 -12.28
CA PHE A 9 -42.65 -2.03 -11.73
C PHE A 9 -42.30 -2.14 -10.24
N LEU A 10 -43.13 -2.85 -9.45
CA LEU A 10 -42.84 -3.12 -8.04
C LEU A 10 -41.65 -4.09 -7.88
N ALA A 11 -41.56 -5.13 -8.71
CA ALA A 11 -40.41 -6.03 -8.70
C ALA A 11 -39.10 -5.33 -9.11
N PHE A 12 -39.16 -4.34 -10.01
CA PHE A 12 -37.99 -3.53 -10.39
C PHE A 12 -37.59 -2.54 -9.28
N ALA A 13 -38.55 -1.92 -8.58
CA ALA A 13 -38.27 -1.02 -7.46
C ALA A 13 -37.65 -1.73 -6.23
N PHE A 14 -38.01 -2.98 -5.99
CA PHE A 14 -37.41 -3.81 -4.92
C PHE A 14 -36.04 -4.39 -5.29
N ASN A 15 -35.69 -4.51 -6.58
CA ASN A 15 -34.36 -4.96 -7.00
C ASN A 15 -33.33 -3.82 -7.11
N ILE A 16 -33.75 -2.55 -7.10
CA ILE A 16 -32.84 -1.39 -7.14
C ILE A 16 -32.43 -0.94 -5.73
N SER A 17 -33.08 -1.43 -4.67
CA SER A 17 -32.84 -0.96 -3.30
C SER A 17 -31.62 -1.57 -2.60
N ASP A 18 -31.02 -2.63 -3.14
CA ASP A 18 -29.85 -3.32 -2.52
C ASP A 18 -28.48 -2.80 -3.01
N ALA A 19 -28.43 -1.81 -3.90
CA ALA A 19 -27.18 -1.36 -4.51
C ALA A 19 -26.38 -0.31 -3.70
N SER A 20 -26.80 0.15 -2.51
CA SER A 20 -26.01 1.15 -1.76
C SER A 20 -26.26 1.30 -0.25
N ALA A 21 -26.76 0.28 0.45
CA ALA A 21 -26.84 0.31 1.91
C ALA A 21 -25.57 -0.23 2.56
N GLN A 22 -24.46 0.53 2.49
CA GLN A 22 -23.25 0.19 3.24
C GLN A 22 -23.58 0.03 4.73
N SER A 23 -23.23 -1.12 5.33
CA SER A 23 -23.63 -1.42 6.71
C SER A 23 -23.03 -0.40 7.69
N ARG A 24 -23.69 -0.14 8.85
CA ARG A 24 -23.17 0.78 9.87
C ARG A 24 -21.77 0.37 10.36
N ARG A 25 -21.47 -0.93 10.39
CA ARG A 25 -20.15 -1.48 10.74
C ARG A 25 -19.12 -1.10 9.69
N GLU A 26 -19.44 -1.29 8.43
CA GLU A 26 -18.55 -0.99 7.31
C GLU A 26 -18.29 0.51 7.15
N LYS A 27 -19.30 1.37 7.37
CA LYS A 27 -19.10 2.83 7.42
C LYS A 27 -18.09 3.27 8.48
N LYS A 28 -18.11 2.62 9.65
CA LYS A 28 -17.15 2.90 10.73
C LYS A 28 -15.75 2.37 10.41
N ALA A 29 -15.68 1.18 9.81
CA ALA A 29 -14.42 0.62 9.31
C ALA A 29 -13.80 1.54 8.27
N GLN A 30 -14.58 2.01 7.29
CA GLN A 30 -14.12 2.96 6.28
C GLN A 30 -13.64 4.26 6.90
N ALA A 31 -14.38 4.84 7.87
CA ALA A 31 -13.95 6.05 8.55
C ALA A 31 -12.59 5.87 9.27
N ALA A 32 -12.35 4.70 9.87
CA ALA A 32 -11.06 4.37 10.49
C ALA A 32 -9.94 4.25 9.43
N ILE A 33 -10.22 3.61 8.29
CA ILE A 33 -9.28 3.58 7.16
C ILE A 33 -8.96 4.99 6.68
N ASP A 34 -9.98 5.82 6.44
CA ASP A 34 -9.80 7.18 5.96
C ASP A 34 -8.92 8.01 6.90
N GLU A 35 -9.04 7.80 8.21
CA GLU A 35 -8.20 8.47 9.19
C GLU A 35 -6.74 7.99 9.16
N LEU A 36 -6.51 6.70 8.96
CA LEU A 36 -5.17 6.16 8.71
C LEU A 36 -4.58 6.70 7.40
N MET A 37 -5.36 6.76 6.33
CA MET A 37 -4.89 7.19 5.00
C MET A 37 -4.52 8.67 4.92
N LYS A 38 -4.98 9.49 5.88
CA LYS A 38 -4.61 10.91 6.01
C LYS A 38 -3.29 11.11 6.74
N GLN A 39 -2.75 10.09 7.41
CA GLN A 39 -1.55 10.26 8.21
C GLN A 39 -0.37 10.72 7.35
N PRO A 40 0.46 11.66 7.84
CA PRO A 40 1.62 12.14 7.08
C PRO A 40 2.56 11.02 6.65
N PHE A 41 2.71 9.98 7.48
CA PHE A 41 3.49 8.79 7.15
C PHE A 41 2.99 8.14 5.85
N ILE A 42 1.68 7.96 5.69
CA ILE A 42 1.09 7.34 4.50
C ILE A 42 1.29 8.22 3.27
N LYS A 43 1.21 9.55 3.42
CA LYS A 43 1.51 10.48 2.33
C LYS A 43 2.97 10.37 1.88
N ALA A 44 3.90 10.33 2.82
CA ALA A 44 5.33 10.19 2.54
C ALA A 44 5.64 8.82 1.93
N TYR A 45 5.07 7.74 2.47
CA TYR A 45 5.18 6.39 1.92
C TYR A 45 4.69 6.32 0.45
N ARG A 46 3.52 6.89 0.15
CA ARG A 46 2.99 6.97 -1.23
C ARG A 46 3.91 7.71 -2.18
N ASN A 47 4.59 8.75 -1.72
CA ASN A 47 5.55 9.47 -2.54
C ASN A 47 6.79 8.61 -2.84
N ASN A 48 7.29 7.85 -1.85
CA ASN A 48 8.38 6.91 -2.06
C ASN A 48 7.98 5.77 -2.99
N LYS A 49 6.80 5.18 -2.79
CA LYS A 49 6.20 4.21 -3.73
C LYS A 49 6.22 4.73 -5.16
N ARG A 50 5.72 5.94 -5.41
CA ARG A 50 5.71 6.53 -6.77
C ARG A 50 7.11 6.67 -7.36
N LYS A 51 8.12 7.07 -6.57
CA LYS A 51 9.50 7.17 -7.03
C LYS A 51 10.07 5.80 -7.41
N VAL A 52 9.82 4.76 -6.60
CA VAL A 52 10.18 3.37 -6.91
C VAL A 52 9.51 2.91 -8.21
N GLU A 53 8.21 3.15 -8.36
CA GLU A 53 7.44 2.73 -9.53
C GLU A 53 7.84 3.47 -10.81
N GLN A 54 8.19 4.76 -10.71
CA GLN A 54 8.48 5.61 -11.87
C GLN A 54 9.72 5.12 -12.64
N ILE A 55 10.82 4.80 -11.94
CA ILE A 55 12.07 4.37 -12.61
C ILE A 55 11.85 3.02 -13.33
N ALA A 56 11.20 2.08 -12.68
CA ALA A 56 10.88 0.79 -13.29
C ALA A 56 9.89 0.93 -14.45
N TYR A 57 8.93 1.87 -14.35
CA TYR A 57 8.00 2.18 -15.42
C TYR A 57 8.71 2.78 -16.64
N GLU A 58 9.63 3.73 -16.44
CA GLU A 58 10.43 4.33 -17.51
C GLU A 58 11.29 3.30 -18.23
N PHE A 59 11.93 2.40 -17.47
CA PHE A 59 12.67 1.28 -18.05
C PHE A 59 11.74 0.33 -18.84
N LYS A 60 10.59 -0.04 -18.27
CA LYS A 60 9.59 -0.89 -18.94
C LYS A 60 9.10 -0.30 -20.25
N ALA A 61 8.89 1.01 -20.31
CA ALA A 61 8.45 1.70 -21.53
C ALA A 61 9.47 1.56 -22.70
N ARG A 62 10.72 1.25 -22.38
CA ARG A 62 11.83 1.08 -23.33
C ARG A 62 12.37 -0.35 -23.36
N GLU A 63 11.71 -1.31 -22.71
CA GLU A 63 12.29 -2.66 -22.50
C GLU A 63 12.63 -3.38 -23.82
N SER A 64 11.93 -3.05 -24.91
CA SER A 64 12.20 -3.57 -26.25
C SER A 64 13.53 -3.13 -26.85
N GLU A 65 14.19 -2.11 -26.30
CA GLU A 65 15.53 -1.66 -26.70
C GLU A 65 16.64 -2.56 -26.15
N PHE A 66 16.34 -3.40 -25.16
CA PHE A 66 17.32 -4.21 -24.43
C PHE A 66 17.19 -5.70 -24.75
N LYS A 67 18.22 -6.47 -24.37
CA LYS A 67 18.18 -7.93 -24.52
C LYS A 67 17.15 -8.51 -23.54
N PRO A 68 16.42 -9.57 -23.92
CA PRO A 68 15.45 -10.22 -23.03
C PRO A 68 16.03 -10.60 -21.66
N ALA A 69 17.26 -11.13 -21.63
CA ALA A 69 17.93 -11.50 -20.39
C ALA A 69 18.18 -10.31 -19.45
N ASP A 70 18.47 -9.12 -19.98
CA ASP A 70 18.67 -7.92 -19.18
C ASP A 70 17.34 -7.42 -18.60
N VAL A 71 16.26 -7.49 -19.40
CA VAL A 71 14.90 -7.18 -18.96
C VAL A 71 14.45 -8.13 -17.86
N ASP A 72 14.71 -9.43 -18.00
CA ASP A 72 14.34 -10.45 -17.01
C ASP A 72 15.05 -10.23 -15.67
N ILE A 73 16.32 -9.82 -15.69
CA ILE A 73 17.08 -9.47 -14.47
C ILE A 73 16.44 -8.27 -13.76
N ILE A 74 16.14 -7.19 -14.49
CA ILE A 74 15.49 -6.01 -13.90
C ILE A 74 14.11 -6.37 -13.34
N ARG A 75 13.32 -7.14 -14.09
CA ARG A 75 12.00 -7.61 -13.65
C ARG A 75 12.08 -8.43 -12.37
N TYR A 76 13.05 -9.34 -12.29
CA TYR A 76 13.28 -10.14 -11.10
C TYR A 76 13.69 -9.27 -9.90
N ASN A 77 14.69 -8.41 -10.06
CA ASN A 77 15.18 -7.54 -8.98
C ASN A 77 14.09 -6.58 -8.51
N TYR A 78 13.29 -6.04 -9.43
CA TYR A 78 12.16 -5.19 -9.11
C TYR A 78 11.09 -5.92 -8.29
N ARG A 79 10.78 -7.17 -8.66
CA ARG A 79 9.84 -8.00 -7.90
C ARG A 79 10.34 -8.23 -6.47
N VAL A 80 11.62 -8.56 -6.29
CA VAL A 80 12.22 -8.75 -4.96
C VAL A 80 12.11 -7.47 -4.14
N ALA A 81 12.47 -6.32 -4.71
CA ALA A 81 12.31 -5.03 -4.02
C ALA A 81 10.85 -4.75 -3.64
N CYS A 82 9.88 -5.07 -4.50
CA CYS A 82 8.45 -4.94 -4.17
C CYS A 82 8.09 -5.79 -2.95
N GLU A 83 8.57 -7.04 -2.89
CA GLU A 83 8.30 -7.96 -1.77
C GLU A 83 8.86 -7.40 -0.45
N GLU A 84 10.01 -6.73 -0.47
CA GLU A 84 10.60 -6.10 0.72
C GLU A 84 9.79 -4.88 1.20
N PHE A 85 9.37 -4.00 0.30
CA PHE A 85 8.47 -2.89 0.67
C PHE A 85 7.12 -3.39 1.19
N ASP A 86 6.54 -4.37 0.51
CA ASP A 86 5.25 -4.94 0.86
C ASP A 86 5.31 -5.67 2.21
N ALA A 87 6.44 -6.29 2.55
CA ALA A 87 6.65 -6.92 3.87
C ALA A 87 6.53 -5.91 5.03
N VAL A 88 7.03 -4.69 4.86
CA VAL A 88 6.89 -3.62 5.87
C VAL A 88 5.42 -3.27 6.08
N LEU A 89 4.66 -3.09 5.00
CA LEU A 89 3.23 -2.78 5.08
C LEU A 89 2.43 -3.94 5.70
N ILE A 90 2.78 -5.18 5.37
CA ILE A 90 2.17 -6.37 5.94
C ILE A 90 2.43 -6.43 7.44
N ASP A 91 3.65 -6.14 7.90
CA ASP A 91 3.96 -6.11 9.33
C ASP A 91 3.16 -5.01 10.05
N ILE A 92 3.16 -3.78 9.53
CA ILE A 92 2.36 -2.67 10.10
C ILE A 92 0.88 -3.08 10.21
N ARG A 93 0.32 -3.67 9.16
CA ARG A 93 -1.06 -4.20 9.18
C ARG A 93 -1.24 -5.26 10.25
N ASN A 94 -0.32 -6.21 10.36
CA ASN A 94 -0.44 -7.30 11.34
C ASN A 94 -0.40 -6.74 12.77
N LYS A 95 0.48 -5.76 13.05
CA LYS A 95 0.52 -5.05 14.34
C LYS A 95 -0.74 -4.26 14.62
N MET A 96 -1.37 -3.66 13.60
CA MET A 96 -2.65 -2.97 13.74
C MET A 96 -3.80 -3.93 14.06
N LEU A 97 -3.82 -5.14 13.49
CA LEU A 97 -4.90 -6.09 13.75
C LEU A 97 -4.69 -6.90 15.04
N ASP A 98 -3.46 -7.01 15.53
CA ASP A 98 -3.16 -7.68 16.80
C ASP A 98 -3.44 -6.77 18.02
N LYS A 99 -4.28 -7.24 18.94
CA LYS A 99 -4.70 -6.48 20.14
C LYS A 99 -3.55 -6.23 21.12
N ARG A 100 -2.64 -7.19 21.28
CA ARG A 100 -1.50 -7.05 22.19
C ARG A 100 -0.51 -6.04 21.62
N GLU A 101 -0.24 -6.10 20.33
CA GLU A 101 0.63 -5.17 19.64
C GLU A 101 0.05 -3.76 19.63
N ARG A 102 -1.25 -3.57 19.33
CA ARG A 102 -1.88 -2.24 19.46
C ARG A 102 -1.71 -1.65 20.86
N LYS A 103 -1.93 -2.44 21.91
CA LYS A 103 -1.74 -1.96 23.30
C LYS A 103 -0.29 -1.57 23.58
N ARG A 104 0.67 -2.33 23.08
CA ARG A 104 2.09 -2.04 23.25
C ARG A 104 2.49 -0.79 22.47
N LEU A 105 2.10 -0.71 21.20
CA LEU A 105 2.52 0.32 20.26
C LEU A 105 1.80 1.65 20.45
N THR A 106 0.69 1.69 21.18
CA THR A 106 0.03 2.95 21.58
C THR A 106 0.67 3.59 22.83
N THR A 107 1.68 2.96 23.43
CA THR A 107 2.57 3.59 24.40
C THR A 107 3.66 4.37 23.68
N LYS A 108 4.19 5.43 24.30
CA LYS A 108 5.22 6.26 23.70
C LYS A 108 6.46 5.43 23.35
N GLU A 109 6.97 4.67 24.31
CA GLU A 109 8.16 3.85 24.17
C GLU A 109 7.98 2.79 23.07
N GLY A 110 6.82 2.11 23.06
CA GLY A 110 6.51 1.10 22.06
C GLY A 110 6.40 1.67 20.64
N SER A 111 5.73 2.83 20.49
CA SER A 111 5.64 3.51 19.19
C SER A 111 7.00 3.95 18.66
N GLU A 112 7.86 4.52 19.51
CA GLU A 112 9.18 5.02 19.11
C GLU A 112 10.14 3.88 18.74
N GLU A 113 10.10 2.77 19.49
CA GLU A 113 10.87 1.57 19.17
C GLU A 113 10.47 0.99 17.81
N TYR A 114 9.18 0.84 17.58
CA TYR A 114 8.68 0.27 16.35
C TYR A 114 8.84 1.21 15.15
N ALA A 115 8.70 2.53 15.34
CA ALA A 115 9.01 3.51 14.30
C ALA A 115 10.48 3.41 13.85
N ARG A 116 11.42 3.21 14.79
CA ARG A 116 12.83 2.94 14.46
C ARG A 116 13.01 1.66 13.66
N GLN A 117 12.31 0.58 14.04
CA GLN A 117 12.36 -0.69 13.30
C GLN A 117 11.85 -0.51 11.86
N VAL A 118 10.64 0.02 11.68
CA VAL A 118 10.05 0.25 10.35
C VAL A 118 10.97 1.10 9.47
N THR A 119 11.61 2.11 10.06
CA THR A 119 12.56 2.95 9.33
C THR A 119 13.77 2.15 8.86
N ASN A 120 14.33 1.30 9.70
CA ASN A 120 15.45 0.44 9.31
C ASN A 120 15.03 -0.52 8.20
N ASP A 121 13.85 -1.13 8.30
CA ASP A 121 13.35 -2.06 7.28
C ASP A 121 13.14 -1.35 5.93
N LEU A 122 12.60 -0.12 5.93
CA LEU A 122 12.47 0.71 4.73
C LEU A 122 13.82 1.18 4.17
N ASN A 123 14.78 1.52 5.03
CA ASN A 123 16.15 1.85 4.61
C ASN A 123 16.80 0.69 3.87
N LEU A 124 16.63 -0.53 4.39
CA LEU A 124 17.18 -1.74 3.77
C LEU A 124 16.52 -2.03 2.42
N ALA A 125 15.18 -2.02 2.36
CA ALA A 125 14.44 -2.23 1.12
C ALA A 125 14.82 -1.19 0.04
N MET A 126 15.07 0.05 0.45
CA MET A 126 15.49 1.11 -0.46
C MET A 126 16.93 0.95 -0.93
N ALA A 127 17.85 0.61 -0.03
CA ALA A 127 19.23 0.34 -0.41
C ALA A 127 19.32 -0.84 -1.39
N ASP A 128 18.55 -1.90 -1.16
CA ASP A 128 18.49 -3.05 -2.07
C ASP A 128 17.92 -2.66 -3.43
N TYR A 129 16.81 -1.90 -3.45
CA TYR A 129 16.24 -1.35 -4.68
C TYR A 129 17.24 -0.47 -5.47
N GLU A 130 17.95 0.43 -4.80
CA GLU A 130 18.94 1.30 -5.44
C GLU A 130 20.09 0.49 -6.03
N GLN A 131 20.60 -0.50 -5.29
CA GLN A 131 21.72 -1.33 -5.72
C GLN A 131 21.35 -2.30 -6.85
N ASN A 132 20.18 -2.93 -6.77
CA ASN A 132 19.82 -4.03 -7.68
C ASN A 132 18.95 -3.61 -8.85
N VAL A 133 18.20 -2.52 -8.73
CA VAL A 133 17.32 -2.01 -9.79
C VAL A 133 17.86 -0.74 -10.40
N VAL A 134 18.02 0.33 -9.61
CA VAL A 134 18.40 1.66 -10.14
C VAL A 134 19.78 1.62 -10.77
N GLN A 135 20.77 1.08 -10.06
CA GLN A 135 22.12 0.96 -10.60
C GLN A 135 22.15 0.12 -11.88
N LYS A 136 21.41 -0.99 -11.92
CA LYS A 136 21.39 -1.87 -13.10
C LYS A 136 20.72 -1.21 -14.29
N ILE A 137 19.65 -0.45 -14.08
CA ILE A 137 19.02 0.37 -15.12
C ILE A 137 20.03 1.41 -15.64
N ASN A 138 20.73 2.11 -14.75
CA ASN A 138 21.73 3.11 -15.15
C ASN A 138 22.89 2.51 -15.97
N GLU A 139 23.34 1.30 -15.61
CA GLU A 139 24.35 0.56 -16.36
C GLU A 139 23.89 0.19 -17.77
N LEU A 140 22.61 -0.15 -17.94
CA LEU A 140 22.04 -0.55 -19.23
C LEU A 140 21.69 0.65 -20.12
N THR A 141 21.16 1.73 -19.54
CA THR A 141 20.70 2.91 -20.28
C THR A 141 21.80 3.93 -20.52
N GLY A 142 22.84 3.94 -19.67
CA GLY A 142 23.83 5.02 -19.61
C GLY A 142 23.28 6.35 -19.06
N GLU A 143 22.00 6.36 -18.65
CA GLU A 143 21.33 7.52 -18.07
C GLU A 143 21.38 7.44 -16.54
N LYS A 144 21.47 8.59 -15.87
CA LYS A 144 21.36 8.63 -14.41
C LYS A 144 19.89 8.69 -14.03
N ALA A 145 19.27 7.54 -13.76
CA ALA A 145 18.05 7.50 -12.98
C ALA A 145 18.35 7.96 -11.55
N HIS A 146 17.55 8.90 -11.05
CA HIS A 146 17.66 9.40 -9.69
C HIS A 146 16.91 8.45 -8.75
N GLY A 147 17.64 7.78 -7.87
CA GLY A 147 17.09 6.99 -6.76
C GLY A 147 16.39 7.84 -5.69
N ILE A 148 16.10 7.24 -4.54
CA ILE A 148 15.37 7.89 -3.45
C ILE A 148 16.35 8.26 -2.35
N GLY A 149 16.40 9.54 -1.97
CA GLY A 149 17.38 10.00 -1.00
C GLY A 149 17.09 9.57 0.44
N ILE A 150 18.16 9.37 1.23
CA ILE A 150 18.13 9.07 2.68
C ILE A 150 17.24 10.04 3.48
N ALA A 151 17.14 11.31 3.05
CA ALA A 151 16.30 12.32 3.69
C ALA A 151 14.80 11.98 3.64
N ASP A 152 14.35 11.26 2.61
CA ASP A 152 12.96 10.84 2.45
C ASP A 152 12.55 9.77 3.49
N ILE A 153 13.52 9.06 4.08
CA ILE A 153 13.30 7.94 5.00
C ILE A 153 13.31 8.41 6.45
N LYS A 154 14.22 9.33 6.81
CA LYS A 154 14.25 9.93 8.14
C LYS A 154 12.94 10.63 8.49
N LEU A 155 12.30 11.26 7.50
CA LEU A 155 10.97 11.85 7.66
C LEU A 155 9.89 10.82 8.02
N LEU A 156 10.04 9.54 7.62
CA LEU A 156 9.06 8.50 7.91
C LEU A 156 9.05 8.08 9.40
N VAL A 157 10.20 8.19 10.08
CA VAL A 157 10.35 7.86 11.52
C VAL A 157 9.38 8.69 12.37
N ASP A 158 9.51 10.01 12.24
CA ASP A 158 8.79 10.95 13.10
C ASP A 158 7.28 10.84 12.86
N LEU A 159 6.89 10.59 11.61
CA LEU A 159 5.51 10.48 11.20
C LEU A 159 4.86 9.13 11.59
N MET A 160 5.65 8.07 11.77
CA MET A 160 5.12 6.75 12.17
C MET A 160 4.62 6.75 13.61
N THR A 161 5.23 7.53 14.50
CA THR A 161 4.78 7.66 15.89
C THR A 161 3.34 8.19 15.96
N ASP A 162 3.00 9.15 15.09
CA ASP A 162 1.65 9.73 15.00
C ASP A 162 0.60 8.75 14.47
N VAL A 163 1.00 7.76 13.67
CA VAL A 163 0.11 6.68 13.22
C VAL A 163 -0.40 5.88 14.43
N TRP A 164 0.47 5.57 15.39
CA TRP A 164 0.08 4.83 16.59
C TRP A 164 -0.76 5.67 17.56
N ALA A 165 -0.52 6.98 17.63
CA ALA A 165 -1.41 7.89 18.34
C ALA A 165 -2.82 7.90 17.72
N THR A 166 -2.92 7.90 16.39
CA THR A 166 -4.19 7.79 15.66
C THR A 166 -4.90 6.46 15.92
N ILE A 167 -4.15 5.35 15.91
CA ILE A 167 -4.66 4.00 16.18
C ILE A 167 -5.36 3.92 17.54
N LYS A 168 -4.85 4.61 18.56
CA LYS A 168 -5.51 4.69 19.87
C LYS A 168 -6.94 5.23 19.79
N GLY A 169 -7.20 6.16 18.87
CA GLY A 169 -8.53 6.75 18.64
C GLY A 169 -9.50 5.84 17.90
N ILE A 170 -8.99 4.87 17.12
CA ILE A 170 -9.77 3.95 16.28
C ILE A 170 -9.64 2.48 16.69
N ASP A 171 -9.11 2.21 17.90
CA ASP A 171 -8.77 0.87 18.38
C ASP A 171 -9.95 -0.11 18.34
N ARG A 172 -11.17 0.37 18.68
CA ARG A 172 -12.39 -0.45 18.67
C ARG A 172 -12.82 -0.84 17.26
N GLU A 173 -12.63 0.07 16.31
CA GLU A 173 -12.93 -0.16 14.90
C GLU A 173 -11.93 -1.17 14.32
N LEU A 174 -10.65 -1.07 14.66
CA LEU A 174 -9.60 -2.03 14.27
C LEU A 174 -9.82 -3.42 14.88
N GLU A 175 -10.24 -3.52 16.15
CA GLU A 175 -10.57 -4.80 16.79
C GLU A 175 -11.70 -5.56 16.06
N ARG A 176 -12.59 -4.83 15.41
CA ARG A 176 -13.74 -5.39 14.67
C ARG A 176 -13.48 -5.48 13.17
N MET A 177 -12.32 -5.02 12.70
CA MET A 177 -11.99 -4.99 11.29
C MET A 177 -11.50 -6.37 10.85
N GLU A 178 -12.10 -6.87 9.78
CA GLU A 178 -11.66 -8.11 9.17
C GLU A 178 -10.39 -7.87 8.37
N LYS A 179 -9.48 -8.85 8.41
CA LYS A 179 -8.18 -8.78 7.74
C LYS A 179 -8.33 -8.45 6.26
N ASP A 180 -9.27 -9.10 5.58
CA ASP A 180 -9.49 -8.94 4.13
C ASP A 180 -9.95 -7.53 3.78
N TYR A 181 -10.76 -6.91 4.64
CA TYR A 181 -11.17 -5.51 4.46
C TYR A 181 -9.99 -4.55 4.62
N MET A 182 -9.11 -4.80 5.60
CA MET A 182 -7.88 -4.03 5.79
C MET A 182 -6.91 -4.20 4.62
N ASP A 183 -6.80 -5.43 4.08
CA ASP A 183 -6.01 -5.70 2.89
C ASP A 183 -6.52 -4.89 1.69
N GLU A 184 -7.82 -4.98 1.40
CA GLU A 184 -8.40 -4.33 0.24
C GLU A 184 -8.32 -2.79 0.31
N LYS A 185 -8.64 -2.21 1.46
CA LYS A 185 -8.81 -0.75 1.60
C LYS A 185 -7.57 0.00 2.03
N PHE A 186 -6.60 -0.68 2.65
CA PHE A 186 -5.39 -0.04 3.18
C PHE A 186 -4.13 -0.65 2.58
N THR A 187 -3.87 -1.94 2.84
CA THR A 187 -2.57 -2.54 2.51
C THR A 187 -2.33 -2.62 1.01
N ASN A 188 -3.25 -3.20 0.23
CA ASN A 188 -3.10 -3.37 -1.21
C ASN A 188 -3.06 -2.04 -1.97
N VAL A 189 -3.72 -1.00 -1.44
CA VAL A 189 -3.66 0.36 -2.00
C VAL A 189 -2.25 0.95 -1.90
N LEU A 190 -1.50 0.55 -0.87
CA LEU A 190 -0.17 1.04 -0.57
C LEU A 190 0.94 0.13 -1.10
N MET A 191 0.69 -1.14 -1.37
CA MET A 191 1.69 -2.06 -1.94
C MET A 191 2.26 -1.54 -3.25
N VAL A 192 3.53 -1.86 -3.52
CA VAL A 192 4.21 -1.47 -4.76
C VAL A 192 3.61 -2.27 -5.93
N THR A 193 3.36 -1.58 -7.04
CA THR A 193 2.77 -2.19 -8.24
C THR A 193 3.75 -3.15 -8.89
N ASP A 194 3.33 -4.37 -9.23
CA ASP A 194 4.17 -5.33 -9.96
C ASP A 194 4.65 -4.74 -11.27
N TYR A 195 5.82 -5.21 -11.70
CA TYR A 195 6.39 -4.87 -13.00
C TYR A 195 5.36 -4.98 -14.15
N GLU A 196 4.61 -6.08 -14.20
CA GLU A 196 3.60 -6.34 -15.24
C GLU A 196 2.44 -5.34 -15.26
N ASN A 197 2.17 -4.72 -14.11
CA ASN A 197 1.04 -3.81 -13.91
C ASN A 197 1.47 -2.33 -13.89
N LEU A 198 2.77 -2.03 -13.91
CA LEU A 198 3.27 -0.67 -14.11
C LEU A 198 2.67 -0.06 -15.38
N GLY A 199 2.10 1.14 -15.24
CA GLY A 199 1.42 1.88 -16.31
C GLY A 199 -0.05 1.51 -16.54
N LYS A 200 -0.58 0.48 -15.86
CA LYS A 200 -2.01 0.15 -15.92
C LYS A 200 -2.77 0.93 -14.85
N THR A 201 -3.92 1.48 -15.21
CA THR A 201 -4.83 2.12 -14.25
C THR A 201 -5.39 1.04 -13.31
N THR A 202 -4.78 0.89 -12.13
CA THR A 202 -5.19 0.11 -10.94
C THR A 202 -5.86 -1.24 -11.21
N VAL A 203 -5.09 -2.34 -11.10
CA VAL A 203 -5.65 -3.68 -10.91
C VAL A 203 -5.32 -4.12 -9.48
N SER A 204 -6.35 -4.35 -8.68
CA SER A 204 -6.22 -4.97 -7.36
C SER A 204 -5.48 -6.31 -7.51
N ARG A 205 -4.32 -6.46 -6.85
CA ARG A 205 -3.65 -7.75 -6.71
C ARG A 205 -4.58 -8.66 -5.90
N SER A 206 -5.16 -9.70 -6.52
CA SER A 206 -5.74 -10.79 -5.75
C SER A 206 -4.59 -11.67 -5.27
N MET A 207 -4.33 -11.70 -3.96
CA MET A 207 -3.43 -12.71 -3.40
C MET A 207 -4.06 -14.09 -3.64
N ARG A 208 -3.31 -14.97 -4.30
CA ARG A 208 -3.61 -16.42 -4.33
C ARG A 208 -2.89 -17.09 -3.18
#